data_AF-A0A1V5XWB8-F1
#
_entry.id   AF-A0A1V5XWB8-F1
#
_cell.length_a   1.000
_cell.length_b   1.000
_cell.length_c   1.000
_cell.angle_alpha   90.00
_cell.angle_beta   90.00
_cell.angle_gamma   90.00
#
_symmetry.space_group_name_H-M   'P 1'
#
loop_
_entity.id
_entity.type
_entity.pdbx_description
1 polymer ?
#
loop_
_entity_poly.entity_id
_entity_poly.type
_entity_poly.pdbx_seq_one_letter_code
_entity_poly.pdbx_strand_id
1 'polypeptide(L)'
;MKKIKKPTGLNRSHYNVVLVHGWLSTPRHHWFPWLQKKLRAMGFQVLAPAMPQAIKPDKDKWLAKLEKTVAPLDPAKTILVGHSLGVPTILYLLQKHRGRKFRHAVLVSGLARQIPYLDKIATGYDMDFDWKRLPRKAKLWTVIHGDQDPIVPIKESRWIARNLQTKLWVEKGQGHFTQYRGVFKLKDVLTAITCNQNLSQEIKQNIKCVSGRPLELPRALNQIIKFLK
;
A
#
# COMPACT_ATOMS: atom_id res chain seq x y z
N MET A 1 -17.38 40.82 -2.00
CA MET A 1 -16.38 39.74 -1.83
C MET A 1 -17.09 38.39 -1.83
N LYS A 2 -16.93 37.56 -2.87
CA LYS A 2 -17.55 36.22 -2.93
C LYS A 2 -16.86 35.28 -1.93
N LYS A 3 -17.58 34.84 -0.90
CA LYS A 3 -17.12 33.81 0.05
C LYS A 3 -16.84 32.53 -0.73
N ILE A 4 -15.57 32.15 -0.84
CA ILE A 4 -15.15 30.86 -1.40
C ILE A 4 -15.67 29.78 -0.46
N LYS A 5 -16.69 29.03 -0.89
CA LYS A 5 -17.17 27.85 -0.15
C LYS A 5 -16.02 26.83 -0.09
N LYS A 6 -15.57 26.48 1.12
CA LYS A 6 -14.65 25.35 1.33
C LYS A 6 -15.27 24.11 0.68
N PRO A 7 -14.51 23.31 -0.10
CA PRO A 7 -15.05 22.11 -0.70
C PRO A 7 -15.57 21.20 0.42
N THR A 8 -16.85 20.85 0.35
CA THR A 8 -17.52 19.92 1.24
C THR A 8 -17.00 18.52 0.95
N GLY A 9 -15.78 18.23 1.44
CA GLY A 9 -15.18 16.92 1.37
C GLY A 9 -15.90 15.97 2.30
N LEU A 10 -16.16 14.75 1.81
CA LEU A 10 -16.63 13.60 2.58
C LEU A 10 -16.06 13.62 4.01
N ASN A 11 -16.90 13.44 5.04
CA ASN A 11 -16.44 13.39 6.42
C ASN A 11 -15.55 12.14 6.62
N ARG A 12 -14.24 12.32 6.44
CA ARG A 12 -13.22 11.26 6.48
C ARG A 12 -12.74 10.92 7.88
N SER A 13 -13.28 11.58 8.92
CA SER A 13 -13.00 11.33 10.34
C SER A 13 -13.19 9.87 10.77
N HIS A 14 -13.93 9.07 9.98
CA HIS A 14 -14.20 7.67 10.26
C HIS A 14 -13.28 6.68 9.53
N TYR A 15 -12.28 7.13 8.75
CA TYR A 15 -11.36 6.24 8.04
C TYR A 15 -9.99 6.19 8.71
N ASN A 16 -9.46 4.97 8.81
CA ASN A 16 -8.15 4.70 9.39
C ASN A 16 -7.12 4.42 8.30
N VAL A 17 -5.90 4.92 8.47
CA VAL A 17 -4.74 4.55 7.67
C VAL A 17 -3.65 4.03 8.59
N VAL A 18 -3.22 2.79 8.36
CA VAL A 18 -2.15 2.13 9.13
C VAL A 18 -0.90 2.03 8.26
N LEU A 19 0.18 2.69 8.67
CA LEU A 19 1.45 2.72 7.95
C LEU A 19 2.45 1.74 8.57
N VAL A 20 2.95 0.79 7.78
CA VAL A 20 3.90 -0.24 8.21
C VAL A 20 5.23 -0.02 7.47
N HIS A 21 6.27 0.35 8.21
CA HIS A 21 7.58 0.68 7.66
C HIS A 21 8.40 -0.57 7.30
N GLY A 22 9.49 -0.37 6.55
CA GLY A 22 10.44 -1.44 6.20
C GLY A 22 11.50 -1.71 7.26
N TRP A 23 12.41 -2.63 6.95
CA TRP A 23 13.61 -2.94 7.73
C TRP A 23 14.49 -1.70 7.96
N LEU A 24 15.15 -1.61 9.12
CA LEU A 24 15.96 -0.45 9.58
C LEU A 24 15.24 0.91 9.51
N SER A 25 13.90 0.89 9.43
CA SER A 25 13.10 2.09 9.32
C SER A 25 12.26 2.33 10.58
N THR A 26 11.61 3.49 10.63
CA THR A 26 10.71 3.88 11.71
C THR A 26 9.54 4.69 11.14
N PRO A 27 8.46 4.93 11.90
CA PRO A 27 7.38 5.84 11.51
C PRO A 27 7.82 7.28 11.16
N ARG A 28 9.06 7.67 11.48
CA ARG A 28 9.61 9.00 11.23
C ARG A 28 10.46 9.08 9.95
N HIS A 29 10.68 7.99 9.24
CA HIS A 29 11.57 7.97 8.08
C HIS A 29 10.84 8.13 6.74
N HIS A 30 11.61 8.49 5.71
CA HIS A 30 11.18 8.50 4.31
C HIS A 30 10.01 9.46 4.10
N TRP A 31 8.99 9.03 3.37
CA TRP A 31 7.78 9.77 3.08
C TRP A 31 6.68 9.62 4.14
N PHE A 32 6.91 8.85 5.22
CA PHE A 32 5.90 8.57 6.24
C PHE A 32 5.48 9.85 7.00
N PRO A 33 6.38 10.74 7.47
CA PRO A 33 5.99 11.97 8.15
C PRO A 33 5.14 12.88 7.28
N TRP A 34 5.54 13.04 6.00
CA TRP A 34 4.78 13.85 5.04
C TRP A 34 3.38 13.28 4.81
N LEU A 35 3.28 11.97 4.60
CA LEU A 35 2.00 11.31 4.36
C LEU A 35 1.08 11.41 5.58
N GLN A 36 1.61 11.16 6.79
CA GLN A 36 0.87 11.34 8.05
C GLN A 36 0.29 12.75 8.16
N LYS A 37 1.12 13.79 7.95
CA LYS A 37 0.67 15.19 8.00
C LYS A 37 -0.44 15.47 6.99
N LYS A 38 -0.29 14.98 5.76
CA LYS A 38 -1.30 15.20 4.69
C LYS A 38 -2.61 14.48 4.98
N LEU A 39 -2.57 13.22 5.40
CA LEU A 39 -3.77 12.44 5.69
C LEU A 39 -4.51 12.96 6.93
N ARG A 40 -3.80 13.32 8.00
CA ARG A 40 -4.42 13.93 9.19
C ARG A 40 -5.10 15.26 8.86
N ALA A 41 -4.46 16.11 8.04
CA ALA A 41 -5.08 17.34 7.55
C ALA A 41 -6.31 17.12 6.67
N MET A 42 -6.48 15.92 6.09
CA MET A 42 -7.67 15.50 5.35
C MET A 42 -8.70 14.77 6.22
N GLY A 43 -8.48 14.70 7.53
CA GLY A 43 -9.41 14.10 8.49
C GLY A 43 -9.25 12.59 8.70
N PHE A 44 -8.23 11.92 8.16
CA PHE A 44 -8.00 10.51 8.45
C PHE A 44 -7.39 10.31 9.84
N GLN A 45 -7.78 9.24 10.53
CA GLN A 45 -7.03 8.72 11.66
C GLN A 45 -5.81 7.95 11.14
N VAL A 46 -4.59 8.38 11.49
CA VAL A 46 -3.36 7.78 10.96
C VAL A 46 -2.56 7.14 12.08
N LEU A 47 -2.43 5.81 12.03
CA LEU A 47 -1.61 5.01 12.92
C LEU A 47 -0.33 4.59 12.18
N ALA A 48 0.82 4.75 12.82
CA ALA A 48 2.09 4.31 12.28
C ALA A 48 2.90 3.67 13.41
N PRO A 49 2.67 2.36 13.70
CA PRO A 49 3.39 1.69 14.78
C PRO A 49 4.89 1.62 14.47
N ALA A 50 5.72 1.87 15.48
CA ALA A 50 7.11 1.44 15.43
C ALA A 50 7.14 -0.08 15.55
N MET A 51 7.64 -0.75 14.51
CA MET A 51 7.78 -2.20 14.48
C MET A 51 8.99 -2.61 15.32
N PRO A 52 8.87 -3.66 16.14
CA PRO A 52 9.93 -4.06 17.08
C PRO A 52 11.16 -4.60 16.34
N GLN A 53 12.33 -4.55 16.96
CA GLN A 53 13.54 -5.22 16.45
C GLN A 53 13.91 -4.84 14.99
N ALA A 54 13.87 -3.54 14.67
CA ALA A 54 14.08 -3.07 13.29
C ALA A 54 15.45 -3.46 12.68
N ILE A 55 16.45 -3.82 13.49
CA ILE A 55 17.77 -4.29 13.04
C ILE A 55 17.73 -5.75 12.57
N LYS A 56 17.07 -6.63 13.35
CA LYS A 56 16.86 -8.05 13.05
C LYS A 56 15.36 -8.35 13.18
N PRO A 57 14.56 -8.02 12.15
CA PRO A 57 13.12 -8.18 12.19
C PRO A 57 12.73 -9.64 12.37
N ASP A 58 11.71 -9.85 13.17
CA ASP A 58 11.10 -11.16 13.37
C ASP A 58 9.64 -11.10 12.91
N LYS A 59 9.23 -12.05 12.06
CA LYS A 59 7.88 -12.09 11.47
C LYS A 59 6.81 -12.03 12.55
N ASP A 60 6.89 -12.89 13.55
CA ASP A 60 5.81 -13.08 14.51
C ASP A 60 5.66 -11.86 15.43
N LYS A 61 6.78 -11.25 15.84
CA LYS A 61 6.75 -10.00 16.61
C LYS A 61 6.19 -8.83 15.80
N TRP A 62 6.55 -8.72 14.53
CA TRP A 62 6.01 -7.68 13.65
C TRP A 62 4.51 -7.89 13.43
N LEU A 63 4.11 -9.12 13.14
CA LEU A 63 2.73 -9.49 12.93
C LEU A 63 1.89 -9.23 14.17
N ALA A 64 2.34 -9.64 15.35
CA ALA A 64 1.65 -9.39 16.62
C ALA A 64 1.49 -7.89 16.91
N LYS A 65 2.53 -7.08 16.64
CA LYS A 65 2.45 -5.61 16.79
C LYS A 65 1.39 -5.02 15.84
N LEU A 66 1.36 -5.48 14.60
CA LEU A 66 0.40 -5.02 13.60
C LEU A 66 -1.03 -5.47 13.95
N GLU A 67 -1.22 -6.73 14.33
CA GLU A 67 -2.50 -7.28 14.81
C GLU A 67 -3.06 -6.46 15.97
N LYS A 68 -2.25 -6.17 17.00
CA LYS A 68 -2.64 -5.30 18.12
C LYS A 68 -3.02 -3.88 17.66
N THR A 69 -2.36 -3.36 16.64
CA THR A 69 -2.63 -2.01 16.10
C THR A 69 -3.96 -1.96 15.36
N VAL A 70 -4.33 -3.02 14.63
CA VAL A 70 -5.56 -3.06 13.81
C VAL A 70 -6.77 -3.62 14.57
N ALA A 71 -6.56 -4.37 15.65
CA ALA A 71 -7.63 -4.99 16.44
C ALA A 71 -8.80 -4.06 16.81
N PRO A 72 -8.60 -2.79 17.23
CA PRO A 72 -9.71 -1.90 17.58
C PRO A 72 -10.38 -1.23 16.37
N LEU A 73 -9.91 -1.46 15.15
CA LEU A 73 -10.35 -0.73 13.95
C LEU A 73 -11.37 -1.54 13.14
N ASP A 74 -12.37 -0.87 12.55
CA ASP A 74 -13.24 -1.51 11.55
C ASP A 74 -12.44 -1.77 10.26
N PRO A 75 -12.22 -3.04 9.84
CA PRO A 75 -11.47 -3.34 8.63
C PRO A 75 -12.08 -2.66 7.40
N ALA A 76 -13.41 -2.56 7.30
CA ALA A 76 -14.09 -1.98 6.14
C ALA A 76 -13.84 -0.47 5.99
N LYS A 77 -13.33 0.20 7.03
CA LYS A 77 -12.91 1.61 7.03
C LYS A 77 -11.39 1.77 7.18
N THR A 78 -10.63 0.68 7.15
CA THR A 78 -9.18 0.68 7.39
C THR A 78 -8.39 0.41 6.13
N ILE A 79 -7.44 1.30 5.85
CA ILE A 79 -6.48 1.24 4.75
C ILE A 79 -5.12 0.83 5.32
N LEU A 80 -4.52 -0.22 4.78
CA LEU A 80 -3.18 -0.67 5.15
C LEU A 80 -2.18 -0.18 4.11
N VAL A 81 -1.07 0.41 4.55
CA VAL A 81 0.00 0.90 3.67
C VAL A 81 1.31 0.30 4.14
N GLY A 82 1.93 -0.54 3.32
CA GLY A 82 3.20 -1.19 3.62
C GLY A 82 4.31 -0.69 2.72
N HIS A 83 5.48 -0.46 3.29
CA HIS A 83 6.71 -0.22 2.52
C HIS A 83 7.71 -1.35 2.75
N SER A 84 8.28 -1.90 1.68
CA SER A 84 9.32 -2.94 1.75
C SER A 84 8.88 -4.12 2.61
N LEU A 85 9.58 -4.44 3.70
CA LEU A 85 9.22 -5.49 4.66
C LEU A 85 7.84 -5.32 5.32
N GLY A 86 7.29 -4.10 5.35
CA GLY A 86 5.91 -3.86 5.77
C GLY A 86 4.88 -4.53 4.85
N VAL A 87 5.22 -4.79 3.58
CA VAL A 87 4.34 -5.48 2.62
C VAL A 87 4.07 -6.93 3.00
N PRO A 88 5.07 -7.83 3.14
CA PRO A 88 4.80 -9.21 3.55
C PRO A 88 4.16 -9.27 4.94
N THR A 89 4.49 -8.35 5.85
CA THR A 89 3.82 -8.23 7.16
C THR A 89 2.30 -8.01 7.02
N ILE A 90 1.89 -7.09 6.13
CA ILE A 90 0.47 -6.86 5.82
C ILE A 90 -0.17 -8.08 5.15
N LEU A 91 0.54 -8.76 4.25
CA LEU A 91 0.03 -9.95 3.60
C LEU A 91 -0.24 -11.08 4.61
N TYR A 92 0.65 -11.32 5.58
CA TYR A 92 0.41 -12.29 6.66
C TYR A 92 -0.79 -11.91 7.53
N LEU A 93 -0.91 -10.63 7.91
CA LEU A 93 -2.09 -10.14 8.65
C LEU A 93 -3.37 -10.47 7.89
N LEU A 94 -3.43 -10.13 6.60
CA LEU A 94 -4.62 -10.33 5.77
C LEU A 94 -4.92 -11.82 5.53
N GLN A 95 -3.89 -12.66 5.40
CA GLN A 95 -4.04 -14.11 5.30
C GLN A 95 -4.72 -14.71 6.54
N LYS A 96 -4.25 -14.33 7.74
CA LYS A 96 -4.82 -14.80 9.02
C LYS A 96 -6.19 -14.21 9.31
N HIS A 97 -6.46 -12.97 8.88
CA HIS A 97 -7.70 -12.26 9.17
C HIS A 97 -8.95 -13.00 8.67
N ARG A 98 -9.92 -13.23 9.55
CA ARG A 98 -11.19 -13.91 9.24
C ARG A 98 -12.40 -12.99 9.15
N GLY A 99 -12.24 -11.70 9.49
CA GLY A 99 -13.33 -10.73 9.49
C GLY A 99 -13.63 -10.11 8.12
N ARG A 100 -14.34 -8.98 8.15
CA ARG A 100 -14.66 -8.19 6.94
C ARG A 100 -13.39 -7.81 6.18
N LYS A 101 -13.53 -7.66 4.85
CA LYS A 101 -12.44 -7.19 3.99
C LYS A 101 -11.94 -5.82 4.45
N PHE A 102 -10.62 -5.63 4.44
CA PHE A 102 -10.03 -4.31 4.61
C PHE A 102 -10.45 -3.37 3.47
N ARG A 103 -10.55 -2.07 3.74
CA ARG A 103 -10.98 -1.08 2.74
C ARG A 103 -10.07 -1.06 1.52
N HIS A 104 -8.76 -1.14 1.75
CA HIS A 104 -7.71 -1.06 0.74
C HIS A 104 -6.38 -1.51 1.35
N ALA A 105 -5.54 -2.18 0.57
CA ALA A 105 -4.11 -2.36 0.86
C ALA A 105 -3.24 -1.72 -0.23
N VAL A 106 -2.32 -0.84 0.17
CA VAL A 106 -1.35 -0.15 -0.69
C VAL A 106 0.04 -0.70 -0.37
N LEU A 107 0.66 -1.35 -1.35
CA LEU A 107 1.91 -2.10 -1.20
C LEU A 107 3.01 -1.38 -1.99
N VAL A 108 4.00 -0.83 -1.29
CA VAL A 108 5.06 0.02 -1.87
C VAL A 108 6.40 -0.70 -1.79
N SER A 109 7.08 -0.88 -2.92
CA SER A 109 8.37 -1.58 -2.99
C SER A 109 8.38 -2.95 -2.29
N GLY A 110 7.29 -3.71 -2.44
CA GLY A 110 7.05 -4.93 -1.69
C GLY A 110 7.70 -6.18 -2.26
N LEU A 111 7.90 -7.16 -1.38
CA LEU A 111 8.34 -8.52 -1.70
C LEU A 111 7.36 -9.54 -1.12
N ALA A 112 7.24 -10.69 -1.78
CA ALA A 112 6.41 -11.80 -1.33
C ALA A 112 6.96 -13.17 -1.78
N ARG A 113 8.25 -13.20 -2.10
CA ARG A 113 9.07 -14.39 -2.35
C ARG A 113 10.42 -14.15 -1.70
N GLN A 114 11.13 -15.22 -1.39
CA GLN A 114 12.45 -15.18 -0.78
C GLN A 114 13.45 -14.39 -1.63
N ILE A 115 14.25 -13.57 -0.96
CA ILE A 115 15.35 -12.82 -1.56
C ILE A 115 16.59 -13.12 -0.70
N PRO A 116 17.58 -13.87 -1.22
CA PRO A 116 18.58 -14.54 -0.38
C PRO A 116 19.31 -13.65 0.64
N TYR A 117 19.57 -12.38 0.30
CA TYR A 117 20.26 -11.47 1.21
C TYR A 117 19.32 -10.87 2.28
N LEU A 118 18.02 -10.75 2.02
CA LEU A 118 17.02 -10.33 3.02
C LEU A 118 16.62 -11.47 3.95
N ASP A 119 16.62 -12.71 3.44
CA ASP A 119 16.26 -13.89 4.23
C ASP A 119 17.26 -14.15 5.37
N LYS A 120 18.51 -13.72 5.19
CA LYS A 120 19.55 -13.74 6.25
C LYS A 120 19.30 -12.72 7.37
N ILE A 121 18.44 -11.73 7.13
CA ILE A 121 18.26 -10.56 7.99
C ILE A 121 16.91 -10.61 8.73
N ALA A 122 15.83 -10.99 8.03
CA ALA A 122 14.48 -11.05 8.57
C ALA A 122 14.08 -12.51 8.87
N THR A 123 13.87 -12.84 10.14
CA THR A 123 13.57 -14.20 10.59
C THR A 123 12.08 -14.53 10.48
N GLY A 124 11.78 -15.79 10.15
CA GLY A 124 10.42 -16.32 10.14
C GLY A 124 9.59 -15.98 8.90
N TYR A 125 10.10 -15.17 7.96
CA TYR A 125 9.42 -14.86 6.70
C TYR A 125 9.61 -15.99 5.67
N ASP A 126 8.85 -17.08 5.79
CA ASP A 126 8.83 -18.20 4.82
C ASP A 126 8.28 -17.79 3.43
N MET A 127 7.51 -16.70 3.39
CA MET A 127 6.82 -16.14 2.23
C MET A 127 5.75 -17.08 1.66
N ASP A 128 5.17 -17.92 2.53
CA ASP A 128 4.08 -18.82 2.18
C ASP A 128 2.72 -18.11 2.26
N PHE A 129 2.19 -17.81 1.08
CA PHE A 129 0.99 -17.01 0.90
C PHE A 129 -0.05 -17.76 0.06
N ASP A 130 -1.28 -17.82 0.58
CA ASP A 130 -2.46 -18.34 -0.12
C ASP A 130 -2.98 -17.28 -1.10
N TRP A 131 -2.36 -17.22 -2.29
CA TRP A 131 -2.74 -16.31 -3.37
C TRP A 131 -4.13 -16.57 -3.95
N LYS A 132 -4.74 -17.73 -3.67
CA LYS A 132 -6.14 -17.99 -4.05
C LYS A 132 -7.11 -17.25 -3.13
N ARG A 133 -6.75 -17.04 -1.86
CA ARG A 133 -7.60 -16.37 -0.86
C ARG A 133 -7.26 -14.91 -0.65
N LEU A 134 -5.99 -14.52 -0.72
CA LEU A 134 -5.52 -13.15 -0.45
C LEU A 134 -6.27 -12.06 -1.22
N PRO A 135 -6.56 -12.17 -2.53
CA PRO A 135 -7.28 -11.14 -3.27
C PRO A 135 -8.63 -10.77 -2.63
N ARG A 136 -9.26 -11.72 -1.93
CA ARG A 136 -10.55 -11.53 -1.25
C ARG A 136 -10.45 -10.82 0.10
N LYS A 137 -9.25 -10.50 0.61
CA LYS A 137 -9.05 -9.94 1.96
C LYS A 137 -9.11 -8.42 2.02
N ALA A 138 -9.01 -7.73 0.89
CA ALA A 138 -9.24 -6.29 0.78
C ALA A 138 -10.23 -6.00 -0.36
N LYS A 139 -10.96 -4.90 -0.27
CA LYS A 139 -11.84 -4.43 -1.37
C LYS A 139 -11.03 -3.89 -2.55
N LEU A 140 -9.86 -3.31 -2.25
CA LEU A 140 -8.96 -2.72 -3.23
C LEU A 140 -7.52 -3.12 -2.90
N TRP A 141 -6.71 -3.20 -3.94
CA TRP A 141 -5.27 -3.42 -3.86
C TRP A 141 -4.58 -2.43 -4.78
N THR A 142 -3.49 -1.82 -4.34
CA THR A 142 -2.61 -1.02 -5.19
C THR A 142 -1.18 -1.42 -4.92
N VAL A 143 -0.41 -1.71 -5.96
CA VAL A 143 1.03 -1.96 -5.84
C VAL A 143 1.76 -0.82 -6.51
N ILE A 144 2.75 -0.25 -5.84
CA ILE A 144 3.57 0.87 -6.32
C ILE A 144 5.04 0.46 -6.23
N HIS A 145 5.81 0.66 -7.31
CA HIS A 145 7.22 0.27 -7.35
C HIS A 145 8.03 1.24 -8.20
N GLY A 146 9.25 1.56 -7.77
CA GLY A 146 10.21 2.34 -8.56
C GLY A 146 10.98 1.45 -9.53
N ASP A 147 11.13 1.83 -10.80
CA ASP A 147 11.80 0.96 -11.78
C ASP A 147 13.32 0.86 -11.66
N GLN A 148 13.92 1.62 -10.76
CA GLN A 148 15.35 1.58 -10.42
C GLN A 148 15.60 1.17 -8.96
N ASP A 149 14.68 0.39 -8.36
CA ASP A 149 14.82 -0.10 -6.98
C ASP A 149 16.04 -1.05 -6.85
N PRO A 150 17.11 -0.64 -6.15
CA PRO A 150 18.33 -1.44 -6.05
C PRO A 150 18.23 -2.53 -4.97
N ILE A 151 17.16 -2.48 -4.15
CA ILE A 151 16.93 -3.43 -3.06
C ILE A 151 15.96 -4.46 -3.60
N VAL A 152 14.69 -4.12 -3.77
CA VAL A 152 13.68 -5.09 -4.20
C VAL A 152 13.51 -5.04 -5.71
N PRO A 153 13.86 -6.11 -6.46
CA PRO A 153 13.71 -6.12 -7.90
C PRO A 153 12.24 -5.95 -8.31
N ILE A 154 11.95 -5.15 -9.34
CA ILE A 154 10.58 -4.87 -9.79
C ILE A 154 9.76 -6.12 -10.15
N LYS A 155 10.42 -7.24 -10.50
CA LYS A 155 9.75 -8.53 -10.75
C LYS A 155 8.94 -9.01 -9.54
N GLU A 156 9.33 -8.66 -8.31
CA GLU A 156 8.59 -9.02 -7.10
C GLU A 156 7.26 -8.29 -7.01
N SER A 157 7.25 -6.96 -7.13
CA SER A 157 6.00 -6.19 -7.18
C SER A 157 5.13 -6.55 -8.38
N ARG A 158 5.72 -6.90 -9.54
CA ARG A 158 4.94 -7.44 -10.69
C ARG A 158 4.28 -8.78 -10.35
N TRP A 159 4.96 -9.65 -9.60
CA TRP A 159 4.42 -10.94 -9.20
C TRP A 159 3.30 -10.78 -8.16
N ILE A 160 3.50 -9.90 -7.17
CA ILE A 160 2.47 -9.54 -6.18
C ILE A 160 1.23 -8.99 -6.89
N ALA A 161 1.39 -8.00 -7.78
CA ALA A 161 0.29 -7.38 -8.50
C ALA A 161 -0.51 -8.39 -9.33
N ARG A 162 0.18 -9.31 -10.03
CA ARG A 162 -0.45 -10.40 -10.79
C ARG A 162 -1.29 -11.32 -9.90
N ASN A 163 -0.73 -11.81 -8.81
CA ASN A 163 -1.43 -12.73 -7.90
C ASN A 163 -2.59 -12.05 -7.16
N LEU A 164 -2.48 -10.75 -6.88
CA LEU A 164 -3.56 -9.95 -6.30
C LEU A 164 -4.59 -9.45 -7.33
N GLN A 165 -4.37 -9.74 -8.62
CA GLN A 165 -5.22 -9.29 -9.73
C GLN A 165 -5.41 -7.76 -9.74
N THR A 166 -4.33 -7.03 -9.48
CA THR A 166 -4.31 -5.57 -9.48
C THR A 166 -3.24 -5.00 -10.40
N LYS A 167 -3.34 -3.71 -10.71
CA LYS A 167 -2.34 -2.98 -11.49
C LYS A 167 -1.15 -2.62 -10.62
N LEU A 168 0.04 -2.75 -11.21
CA LEU A 168 1.28 -2.18 -10.70
C LEU A 168 1.42 -0.75 -11.22
N TRP A 169 1.60 0.21 -10.32
CA TRP A 169 1.95 1.58 -10.63
C TRP A 169 3.48 1.67 -10.60
N VAL A 170 4.08 1.96 -11.76
CA VAL A 170 5.53 2.03 -11.91
C VAL A 170 5.96 3.48 -11.93
N GLU A 171 6.73 3.88 -10.93
CA GLU A 171 7.33 5.21 -10.85
C GLU A 171 8.68 5.21 -11.57
N LYS A 172 8.74 5.96 -12.68
CA LYS A 172 9.92 6.04 -13.54
C LYS A 172 11.06 6.80 -12.86
N GLY A 173 12.27 6.24 -12.91
CA GLY A 173 13.48 6.84 -12.33
C GLY A 173 13.55 6.77 -10.81
N GLN A 174 12.56 6.15 -10.16
CA GLN A 174 12.51 6.04 -8.70
C GLN A 174 13.14 4.72 -8.24
N GLY A 175 13.83 4.77 -7.10
CA GLY A 175 14.39 3.60 -6.42
C GLY A 175 13.46 3.04 -5.34
N HIS A 176 14.05 2.59 -4.23
CA HIS A 176 13.33 2.00 -3.08
C HIS A 176 12.50 3.00 -2.24
N PHE A 177 12.26 4.21 -2.74
CA PHE A 177 11.55 5.29 -2.04
C PHE A 177 12.08 5.63 -0.64
N THR A 178 13.40 5.62 -0.48
CA THR A 178 14.06 5.97 0.79
C THR A 178 14.46 7.44 0.83
N GLN A 179 14.48 8.03 2.03
CA GLN A 179 14.99 9.37 2.25
C GLN A 179 16.47 9.54 1.85
N TYR A 180 17.27 8.46 1.94
CA TYR A 180 18.67 8.46 1.53
C TYR A 180 18.85 8.72 0.02
N ARG A 181 17.78 8.55 -0.76
CA ARG A 181 17.71 8.93 -2.18
C ARG A 181 16.81 10.15 -2.41
N GLY A 182 16.63 11.00 -1.40
CA GLY A 182 15.85 12.24 -1.49
C GLY A 182 14.33 12.06 -1.43
N VAL A 183 13.81 10.86 -1.17
CA VAL A 183 12.36 10.60 -1.17
C VAL A 183 11.74 10.89 0.20
N PHE A 184 11.30 12.14 0.39
CA PHE A 184 10.59 12.61 1.58
C PHE A 184 9.07 12.76 1.38
N LYS A 185 8.59 12.55 0.16
CA LYS A 185 7.19 12.69 -0.25
C LYS A 185 6.89 11.64 -1.31
N LEU A 186 5.72 11.01 -1.25
CA LEU A 186 5.31 10.02 -2.24
C LEU A 186 3.83 10.24 -2.59
N LYS A 187 3.62 11.03 -3.65
CA LYS A 187 2.28 11.52 -4.03
C LYS A 187 1.37 10.37 -4.48
N ASP A 188 1.90 9.35 -5.13
CA ASP A 188 1.09 8.24 -5.65
C ASP A 188 0.49 7.39 -4.54
N VAL A 189 1.16 7.28 -3.38
CA VAL A 189 0.55 6.68 -2.19
C VAL A 189 -0.61 7.53 -1.69
N LEU A 190 -0.46 8.86 -1.63
CA LEU A 190 -1.56 9.75 -1.26
C LEU A 190 -2.73 9.62 -2.25
N THR A 191 -2.46 9.64 -3.55
CA THR A 191 -3.44 9.44 -4.63
C THR A 191 -4.15 8.09 -4.49
N ALA A 192 -3.41 7.00 -4.26
CA ALA A 192 -3.99 5.67 -4.08
C ALA A 192 -5.00 5.64 -2.92
N ILE A 193 -4.69 6.34 -1.82
CA ILE A 193 -5.54 6.44 -0.63
C ILE A 193 -6.77 7.33 -0.89
N THR A 194 -6.61 8.48 -1.56
CA THR A 194 -7.65 9.52 -1.62
C THR A 194 -8.53 9.49 -2.86
N CYS A 195 -8.03 8.98 -3.98
CA CYS A 195 -8.72 9.05 -5.28
C CYS A 195 -9.50 7.78 -5.64
N ASN A 196 -9.44 6.73 -4.83
CA ASN A 196 -10.07 5.43 -5.12
C ASN A 196 -11.42 5.22 -4.40
N GLN A 197 -12.33 6.19 -4.51
CA GLN A 197 -13.72 5.97 -4.14
C GLN A 197 -14.58 6.18 -5.39
N ASN A 198 -15.49 5.25 -5.72
CA ASN A 198 -16.93 5.51 -5.56
C ASN A 198 -17.31 6.65 -4.60
N LEU A 199 -16.84 7.84 -4.95
CA LEU A 199 -17.24 9.16 -4.51
C LEU A 199 -17.85 9.77 -5.77
N SER A 200 -19.09 10.24 -5.68
CA SER A 200 -19.99 10.63 -6.76
C SER A 200 -19.35 11.34 -7.97
N GLN A 201 -20.00 11.20 -9.12
CA GLN A 201 -19.64 11.85 -10.41
C GLN A 201 -19.35 13.36 -10.32
N GLU A 202 -19.68 14.05 -9.22
CA GLU A 202 -19.37 15.48 -8.97
C GLU A 202 -17.88 15.77 -8.69
N ILE A 203 -17.07 14.81 -8.21
CA ILE A 203 -15.65 15.09 -7.90
C ILE A 203 -14.77 15.21 -9.15
N LYS A 204 -15.25 14.76 -10.32
CA LYS A 204 -14.54 14.94 -11.60
C LYS A 204 -14.35 16.41 -11.99
N GLN A 205 -15.06 17.37 -11.38
CA GLN A 205 -14.97 18.77 -11.76
C GLN A 205 -14.09 19.63 -10.83
N ASN A 206 -13.78 19.21 -9.60
CA ASN A 206 -13.13 20.10 -8.61
C ASN A 206 -11.86 19.56 -7.94
N ILE A 207 -11.39 18.38 -8.32
CA ILE A 207 -10.02 17.95 -8.04
C ILE A 207 -9.34 17.79 -9.39
N LYS A 208 -8.41 18.70 -9.73
CA LYS A 208 -7.35 18.37 -10.69
C LYS A 208 -6.61 17.18 -10.08
N CYS A 209 -7.04 15.95 -10.40
CA CYS A 209 -6.23 14.76 -10.26
C CYS A 209 -4.93 15.07 -11.00
N VAL A 210 -3.87 15.37 -10.26
CA VAL A 210 -2.58 15.64 -10.88
C VAL A 210 -2.11 14.31 -11.46
N SER A 211 -1.89 14.34 -12.76
CA SER A 211 -1.51 13.27 -13.68
C SER A 211 -2.66 12.41 -14.22
N GLY A 212 -2.95 12.64 -15.49
CA GLY A 212 -3.60 11.67 -16.33
C GLY A 212 -2.78 10.39 -16.37
N ARG A 213 -3.46 9.27 -16.12
CA ARG A 213 -3.37 8.06 -16.93
C ARG A 213 -4.58 7.18 -16.60
N PRO A 214 -5.65 7.22 -17.42
CA PRO A 214 -6.47 6.03 -17.55
C PRO A 214 -5.61 4.99 -18.26
N LEU A 215 -5.05 4.03 -17.52
CA LEU A 215 -4.53 2.83 -18.16
C LEU A 215 -5.75 2.00 -18.57
N GLU A 216 -6.17 2.14 -19.83
CA GLU A 216 -7.01 1.14 -20.49
C GLU A 216 -6.42 -0.26 -20.20
N LEU A 217 -7.28 -1.26 -19.98
CA LEU A 217 -6.82 -2.63 -20.13
C LEU A 217 -6.24 -2.76 -21.55
N PRO A 218 -5.07 -3.38 -21.75
CA PRO A 218 -4.66 -3.74 -23.10
C PRO A 218 -5.79 -4.57 -23.71
N ARG A 219 -6.43 -4.04 -24.77
CA ARG A 219 -7.36 -4.78 -25.63
C ARG A 219 -6.74 -6.07 -26.19
N ALA A 220 -5.43 -6.27 -26.02
CA ALA A 220 -4.69 -7.46 -26.41
C ALA A 220 -4.86 -8.70 -25.50
N LEU A 221 -5.50 -8.62 -24.32
CA LEU A 221 -5.73 -9.83 -23.49
C LEU A 221 -7.09 -10.51 -23.71
N ASN A 222 -8.01 -9.88 -24.44
CA ASN A 222 -9.26 -10.54 -24.88
C ASN A 222 -9.10 -11.31 -26.20
N GLN A 223 -7.98 -11.17 -26.92
CA GLN A 223 -7.74 -11.93 -28.15
C GLN A 223 -7.03 -13.28 -27.91
N ILE A 224 -6.39 -13.49 -26.76
CA ILE A 224 -5.67 -14.74 -26.48
C ILE A 224 -6.59 -15.82 -25.83
N ILE A 225 -7.76 -15.44 -25.31
CA ILE A 225 -8.76 -16.39 -24.79
C ILE A 225 -9.66 -16.97 -25.91
N LYS A 226 -9.55 -16.47 -27.15
CA LYS A 226 -10.29 -17.01 -28.31
C LYS A 226 -9.57 -18.13 -29.07
N PHE A 227 -8.31 -18.44 -28.75
CA PHE A 227 -7.52 -19.47 -29.44
C PHE A 227 -7.29 -20.76 -28.63
N LEU A 228 -8.00 -20.93 -27.50
CA LEU A 228 -8.01 -22.17 -26.73
C LEU A 228 -9.45 -22.62 -26.39
N LYS A 229 -10.30 -22.63 -27.41
CA LYS A 229 -11.46 -23.53 -27.49
C LYS A 229 -11.30 -24.38 -28.73
#